data_AF-A0A968A7V9-F1
#
_entry.id   AF-A0A968A7V9-F1
#
_cell.length_a   1.000
_cell.length_b   1.000
_cell.length_c   1.000
_cell.angle_alpha   90.00
_cell.angle_beta   90.00
_cell.angle_gamma   90.00
#
_symmetry.space_group_name_H-M   'P 1'
#
loop_
_entity.id
_entity.type
_entity.pdbx_description
1 polymer ?
#
loop_
_entity_poly.entity_id
_entity_poly.type
_entity_poly.pdbx_seq_one_letter_code
_entity_poly.pdbx_strand_id
1 'polypeptide(L)'
;MYGQPGIAVPVTQVQAKAIVQADIDAPPGRIRIQAPEIGFDSNLDELSPLHPFRAAIDLLFKHFGIESSPAFRLQIKSTIPIAAGLGSGAAVTVAILRGISAFLGHPLAD
;
A
#
# COMPACT_ATOMS: atom_id res chain seq x y z
N MET A 1 11.26 20.07 17.34
CA MET A 1 10.03 20.16 18.14
C MET A 1 9.58 21.61 18.16
N TYR A 2 8.64 22.00 17.28
CA TYR A 2 7.86 23.23 17.42
C TYR A 2 6.41 22.90 17.05
N GLY A 3 5.52 22.98 18.04
CA GLY A 3 4.13 22.59 17.97
C GLY A 3 3.27 23.62 17.25
N GLN A 4 3.04 23.41 15.96
CA GLN A 4 1.83 23.90 15.30
C GLN A 4 0.83 22.75 15.24
N PRO A 5 -0.45 22.96 15.61
CA PRO A 5 -1.48 21.96 15.38
C PRO A 5 -1.62 21.78 13.87
N GLY A 6 -1.01 20.72 13.33
CA GLY A 6 -1.32 20.24 12.00
C GLY A 6 -2.71 19.65 12.06
N ILE A 7 -3.73 20.46 11.76
CA ILE A 7 -5.09 19.95 11.56
C ILE A 7 -5.04 19.13 10.27
N ALA A 8 -4.85 17.82 10.40
CA ALA A 8 -5.11 16.88 9.32
C ALA A 8 -6.64 16.79 9.17
N VAL A 9 -7.22 17.71 8.39
CA VAL A 9 -8.62 17.58 7.95
C VAL A 9 -8.69 16.28 7.15
N PRO A 10 -9.61 15.34 7.46
CA PRO A 10 -9.80 14.16 6.63
C PRO A 10 -10.15 14.64 5.23
N VAL A 11 -9.21 14.51 4.30
CA VAL A 11 -9.42 14.90 2.91
C VAL A 11 -10.29 13.82 2.25
N THR A 12 -11.59 13.86 2.55
CA THR A 12 -12.64 13.00 1.99
C THR A 12 -12.76 13.11 0.46
N GLN A 13 -12.06 14.06 -0.16
CA GLN A 13 -12.03 14.28 -1.60
C GLN A 13 -10.90 13.53 -2.32
N VAL A 14 -10.03 12.82 -1.60
CA VAL A 14 -8.80 12.29 -2.16
C VAL A 14 -8.76 10.76 -2.00
N GLN A 15 -9.34 10.05 -2.96
CA GLN A 15 -9.53 8.59 -2.90
C GLN A 15 -8.32 7.85 -3.48
N ALA A 16 -7.39 7.46 -2.60
CA ALA A 16 -6.53 6.30 -2.88
C ALA A 16 -7.27 5.03 -2.44
N LYS A 17 -7.40 4.06 -3.34
CA LYS A 17 -8.06 2.78 -3.12
C LYS A 17 -7.08 1.66 -3.45
N ALA A 18 -6.79 0.83 -2.45
CA ALA A 18 -6.06 -0.41 -2.63
C ALA A 18 -7.05 -1.58 -2.68
N ILE A 19 -6.93 -2.41 -3.71
CA ILE A 19 -7.72 -3.62 -3.88
C ILE A 19 -6.73 -4.78 -3.81
N VAL A 20 -6.91 -5.65 -2.82
CA VAL A 20 -6.07 -6.84 -2.63
C VAL A 20 -6.87 -8.08 -3.03
N GLN A 21 -6.33 -8.88 -3.93
CA GLN A 21 -6.96 -10.10 -4.41
C GLN A 21 -5.98 -11.26 -4.29
N ALA A 22 -6.42 -12.38 -3.71
CA ALA A 22 -5.61 -13.59 -3.67
C ALA A 22 -5.27 -14.05 -5.11
N ASP A 23 -4.03 -14.47 -5.31
CA ASP A 23 -3.53 -15.04 -6.56
C ASP A 23 -3.22 -16.51 -6.32
N ILE A 24 -4.27 -17.34 -6.36
CA ILE A 24 -4.18 -18.77 -6.01
C ILE A 24 -3.32 -19.58 -6.99
N ASP A 25 -3.11 -19.08 -8.21
CA ASP A 25 -2.32 -19.72 -9.25
C ASP A 25 -0.82 -19.36 -9.14
N ALA A 26 -0.48 -18.35 -8.33
CA ALA A 26 0.88 -17.88 -8.14
C ALA A 26 1.58 -18.57 -6.95
N PRO A 27 2.91 -18.75 -7.02
CA PRO A 27 3.67 -19.31 -5.91
C PRO A 27 3.57 -18.40 -4.67
N PRO A 28 3.44 -18.97 -3.45
CA PRO A 28 3.37 -18.21 -2.21
C PRO A 28 4.48 -17.16 -2.10
N GLY A 29 4.16 -16.00 -1.53
CA GLY A 29 5.06 -14.86 -1.45
C GLY A 29 5.15 -14.00 -2.71
N ARG A 30 4.55 -14.41 -3.84
CA ARG A 30 4.47 -13.56 -5.03
C ARG A 30 3.43 -12.45 -4.83
N ILE A 31 3.91 -11.22 -4.77
CA ILE A 31 3.07 -10.03 -4.62
C ILE A 31 3.24 -9.17 -5.86
N ARG A 32 2.17 -9.00 -6.65
CA ARG A 32 2.19 -8.15 -7.84
C ARG A 32 1.50 -6.83 -7.56
N ILE A 33 2.18 -5.72 -7.84
CA ILE A 33 1.69 -4.37 -7.58
C ILE A 33 1.32 -3.73 -8.91
N GLN A 34 0.07 -3.29 -9.02
CA GLN A 34 -0.46 -2.66 -10.23
C GLN A 34 -1.04 -1.30 -9.89
N ALA A 35 -0.57 -0.25 -10.57
CA ALA A 35 -1.20 1.07 -10.57
C ALA A 35 -1.49 1.46 -12.03
N PRO A 36 -2.64 1.04 -12.59
CA PRO A 36 -2.94 1.19 -14.01
C PRO A 36 -3.02 2.66 -14.45
N GLU A 37 -3.39 3.57 -13.54
CA GLU A 37 -3.50 5.01 -13.84
C GLU A 37 -2.16 5.68 -14.17
N ILE A 38 -1.06 5.09 -13.71
CA ILE A 38 0.31 5.54 -14.02
C ILE A 38 1.08 4.51 -14.86
N GLY A 39 0.41 3.47 -15.37
CA GLY A 39 1.03 2.40 -16.13
C GLY A 39 2.07 1.56 -15.35
N PHE A 40 1.98 1.52 -14.03
CA PHE A 40 2.91 0.76 -13.19
C PHE A 40 2.39 -0.67 -12.99
N ASP A 41 3.20 -1.66 -13.32
CA ASP A 41 2.95 -3.07 -13.06
C ASP A 41 4.29 -3.76 -12.82
N SER A 42 4.51 -4.23 -11.59
CA SER A 42 5.76 -4.88 -11.21
C SER A 42 5.54 -5.82 -10.05
N ASN A 43 6.36 -6.87 -9.96
CA ASN A 43 6.37 -7.74 -8.80
C ASN A 43 7.17 -7.09 -7.65
N LEU A 44 6.81 -7.37 -6.40
CA LEU A 44 7.43 -6.81 -5.21
C LEU A 44 8.92 -7.17 -5.09
N ASP A 45 9.31 -8.34 -5.57
CA ASP A 45 10.68 -8.85 -5.63
C ASP A 45 11.54 -8.17 -6.70
N GLU A 46 10.92 -7.64 -7.76
CA GLU A 46 11.58 -6.86 -8.81
C GLU A 46 11.87 -5.42 -8.37
N LEU A 47 11.17 -4.93 -7.34
CA LEU A 47 11.37 -3.58 -6.82
C LEU A 47 12.61 -3.48 -5.94
N SER A 48 13.34 -2.37 -6.09
CA SER A 48 14.44 -2.02 -5.19
C SER A 48 13.97 -2.02 -3.73
N PRO A 49 14.78 -2.48 -2.76
CA PRO A 49 14.46 -2.38 -1.33
C PRO A 49 14.19 -0.95 -0.86
N LEU A 50 14.73 0.05 -1.56
CA LEU A 50 14.51 1.48 -1.29
C LEU A 50 13.21 2.01 -1.94
N HIS A 51 12.52 1.20 -2.74
CA HIS A 51 11.27 1.59 -3.37
C HIS A 51 10.18 1.77 -2.30
N PRO A 52 9.41 2.89 -2.31
CA PRO A 52 8.45 3.19 -1.26
C PRO A 52 7.38 2.11 -1.06
N PHE A 53 6.88 1.51 -2.15
CA PHE A 53 5.94 0.39 -2.03
C PHE A 53 6.56 -0.85 -1.38
N ARG A 54 7.83 -1.15 -1.71
CA ARG A 54 8.53 -2.30 -1.14
C ARG A 54 8.73 -2.10 0.36
N ALA A 55 9.28 -0.96 0.74
CA ALA A 55 9.52 -0.61 2.13
C ALA A 55 8.22 -0.62 2.96
N ALA A 56 7.12 -0.07 2.44
CA ALA A 56 5.84 -0.05 3.16
C ALA A 56 5.28 -1.46 3.41
N ILE A 57 5.33 -2.33 2.41
CA ILE A 57 4.83 -3.71 2.51
C ILE A 57 5.72 -4.55 3.43
N ASP A 58 7.04 -4.44 3.29
CA ASP A 58 8.00 -5.13 4.17
C ASP A 58 7.83 -4.71 5.63
N LEU A 59 7.65 -3.41 5.90
CA LEU A 59 7.37 -2.91 7.24
C LEU A 59 6.05 -3.46 7.80
N LEU A 60 5.02 -3.57 6.97
CA LEU A 60 3.74 -4.16 7.38
C LEU A 60 3.90 -5.63 7.74
N PHE A 61 4.54 -6.44 6.90
CA PHE A 61 4.78 -7.85 7.21
C PHE A 61 5.63 -8.02 8.47
N LYS A 62 6.66 -7.19 8.63
CA LYS A 62 7.47 -7.16 9.85
C LYS A 62 6.64 -6.79 11.09
N HIS A 63 5.71 -5.84 10.95
CA HIS A 63 4.84 -5.41 12.06
C HIS A 63 3.88 -6.52 12.51
N PHE A 64 3.31 -7.27 11.56
CA PHE A 64 2.40 -8.39 11.87
C PHE A 64 3.12 -9.74 12.09
N GLY A 65 4.46 -9.79 11.97
CA GLY A 65 5.22 -11.03 12.12
C GLY A 65 4.94 -12.08 11.03
N ILE A 66 4.60 -11.63 9.82
CA ILE A 66 4.21 -12.53 8.72
C ILE A 66 5.46 -12.93 7.94
N GLU A 67 5.90 -14.18 8.13
CA GLU A 67 7.05 -14.74 7.41
C GLU A 67 6.68 -15.33 6.04
N SER A 68 5.42 -15.71 5.85
CA SER A 68 4.92 -16.30 4.61
C SER A 68 3.56 -15.73 4.27
N SER A 69 3.51 -14.80 3.32
CA SER A 69 2.27 -14.27 2.78
C SER A 69 1.76 -15.18 1.65
N PRO A 70 0.43 -15.36 1.54
CA PRO A 70 -0.13 -15.94 0.33
C PRO A 70 0.18 -15.05 -0.86
N ALA A 71 0.23 -15.62 -2.07
CA ALA A 71 0.37 -14.81 -3.26
C ALA A 71 -0.88 -13.94 -3.46
N PHE A 72 -0.69 -12.67 -3.78
CA PHE A 72 -1.78 -11.74 -4.02
C PHE A 72 -1.40 -10.64 -5.01
N ARG A 73 -2.43 -10.08 -5.63
CA ARG A 73 -2.32 -8.87 -6.47
C ARG A 73 -2.84 -7.68 -5.70
N LEU A 74 -2.02 -6.63 -5.64
CA LEU A 74 -2.32 -5.33 -5.06
C LEU A 74 -2.57 -4.35 -6.20
N GLN A 75 -3.83 -3.99 -6.43
CA GLN A 75 -4.19 -2.97 -7.40
C GLN A 75 -4.46 -1.64 -6.68
N ILE A 76 -3.66 -0.63 -7.00
CA ILE A 76 -3.73 0.72 -6.46
C ILE A 76 -4.42 1.60 -7.50
N LYS A 77 -5.55 2.20 -7.10
CA LYS A 77 -6.21 3.27 -7.85
C LYS A 77 -6.12 4.54 -7.03
N SER A 78 -5.56 5.59 -7.59
CA SER A 78 -5.37 6.87 -6.93
C SER A 78 -5.52 7.97 -7.95
N THR A 79 -6.56 8.79 -7.79
CA THR A 79 -6.70 10.03 -8.55
C THR A 79 -5.64 11.07 -8.19
N ILE A 80 -4.73 10.76 -7.25
CA ILE A 80 -3.61 11.61 -6.85
C ILE A 80 -2.34 11.19 -7.60
N PRO A 81 -1.70 12.11 -8.32
CA PRO A 81 -0.39 11.85 -8.91
C PRO A 81 0.65 11.58 -7.80
N ILE A 82 1.41 10.49 -7.97
CA ILE A 82 2.48 10.05 -7.08
C ILE A 82 3.71 10.96 -7.28
N ALA A 83 3.60 12.25 -6.95
CA ALA A 83 4.72 13.21 -7.01
C ALA A 83 4.46 14.58 -6.33
N ALA A 84 3.27 14.84 -5.77
CA ALA A 84 2.86 16.22 -5.48
C ALA A 84 3.23 16.78 -4.08
N GLY A 85 3.97 16.07 -3.22
CA GLY A 85 4.50 16.64 -1.97
C GLY A 85 3.50 17.11 -0.89
N LEU A 86 2.20 16.81 -1.03
CA LEU A 86 1.12 17.38 -0.19
C LEU A 86 0.37 16.35 0.68
N GLY A 87 0.97 15.18 0.97
CA GLY A 87 0.30 14.11 1.74
C GLY A 87 -0.38 13.03 0.88
N SER A 88 -0.23 13.09 -0.44
CA SER A 88 -0.70 12.07 -1.38
C SER A 88 -0.07 10.70 -1.16
N GLY A 89 1.23 10.66 -0.85
CA GLY A 89 1.94 9.43 -0.51
C GLY A 89 1.43 8.78 0.78
N ALA A 90 1.01 9.59 1.76
CA ALA A 90 0.47 9.09 3.01
C ALA A 90 -0.91 8.44 2.80
N ALA A 91 -1.80 9.06 2.03
CA ALA A 91 -3.12 8.50 1.71
C ALA A 91 -3.01 7.16 0.95
N VAL A 92 -2.12 7.09 -0.05
CA VAL A 92 -1.84 5.84 -0.78
C VAL A 92 -1.26 4.78 0.14
N THR A 93 -0.31 5.15 0.99
CA THR A 93 0.30 4.22 1.95
C THR A 93 -0.74 3.68 2.92
N VAL A 94 -1.56 4.53 3.54
CA VAL A 94 -2.63 4.11 4.45
C VAL A 94 -3.63 3.20 3.74
N ALA A 95 -4.03 3.52 2.50
CA ALA A 95 -4.92 2.65 1.72
C ALA A 95 -4.32 1.26 1.47
N ILE A 96 -3.04 1.20 1.09
CA ILE A 96 -2.31 -0.06 0.89
C ILE A 96 -2.25 -0.85 2.21
N LEU A 97 -1.80 -0.21 3.29
CA LEU A 97 -1.65 -0.87 4.59
C LEU A 97 -3.01 -1.42 5.05
N ARG A 98 -4.08 -0.63 4.99
CA ARG A 98 -5.43 -1.08 5.34
C ARG A 98 -5.91 -2.23 4.46
N GLY A 99 -5.70 -2.14 3.14
CA GLY A 99 -6.11 -3.18 2.20
C GLY A 99 -5.42 -4.51 2.47
N ILE A 100 -4.10 -4.49 2.69
CA ILE A 100 -3.34 -5.70 2.99
C ILE A 100 -3.70 -6.23 4.39
N SER A 101 -3.80 -5.36 5.39
CA SER A 101 -4.17 -5.74 6.75
C SER A 101 -5.55 -6.41 6.81
N ALA A 102 -6.55 -5.86 6.10
CA ALA A 102 -7.87 -6.45 5.99
C ALA A 102 -7.84 -7.80 5.25
N PHE A 103 -7.04 -7.92 4.18
CA PHE A 103 -6.86 -9.17 3.45
C PHE A 103 -6.20 -10.27 4.31
N LEU A 104 -5.28 -9.89 5.19
CA LEU A 104 -4.62 -10.79 6.13
C LEU A 104 -5.48 -11.14 7.36
N GLY A 105 -6.71 -10.62 7.46
CA GLY A 105 -7.61 -10.89 8.59
C GLY A 105 -7.33 -10.04 9.84
N HIS A 106 -6.45 -9.03 9.75
CA HIS A 106 -6.12 -8.10 10.83
C HIS A 106 -6.48 -6.67 10.44
N PRO A 107 -7.75 -6.29 10.24
CA PRO A 107 -8.10 -4.94 9.79
C PRO A 107 -7.60 -3.87 10.77
N LEU A 108 -6.84 -2.89 10.27
CA LEU A 108 -6.44 -1.70 11.02
C LEU A 108 -7.65 -0.77 11.20
N ALA A 109 -7.91 -0.36 12.44
CA ALA A 109 -8.94 0.63 12.78
C ALA A 109 -8.49 2.05 12.34
N ASP A 110 -9.48 2.92 12.14
CA ASP A 110 -9.29 4.33 11.73
C ASP A 110 -8.76 5.19 12.90
#